data_AF-V7C409-F1
#
_entry.id   AF-V7C409-F1
#
_cell.length_a   1.000
_cell.length_b   1.000
_cell.length_c   1.000
_cell.angle_alpha   90.00
_cell.angle_beta   90.00
_cell.angle_gamma   90.00
#
_symmetry.space_group_name_H-M   'P 1'
#
loop_
_entity.id
_entity.type
_entity.pdbx_description
1 polymer ?
#
loop_
_entity_poly.entity_id
_entity_poly.type
_entity_poly.pdbx_seq_one_letter_code
_entity_poly.pdbx_strand_id
1 'polypeptide(L)'
;MGHLVSVASTFEMSTIERTQAHRYVLFNCPQVEPYIEQHLRRRSRGRRIPNTKLENIFNKDFMNWFPQRINNPNISSTVANDLKYLTQGPTTHARLISAFNVNGFKFRTESQEHGLKTQNCGVFLTSSTSCVASGANKNIRQIDLAYYGKLEDIIELNYYGHFKVTLFKCKWADTTREWGLRKDSGGFTSINFSRLIHTEDREDDDPYIEASQAEMVYYIDDE
;
A
#
# COMPACT_ATOMS: atom_id res chain seq x y z
N MET A 1 -7.83 -14.98 -5.80
CA MET A 1 -8.05 -13.96 -6.85
C MET A 1 -9.40 -13.32 -6.60
N GLY A 2 -9.46 -11.98 -6.60
CA GLY A 2 -10.70 -11.23 -6.49
C GLY A 2 -11.31 -10.92 -7.86
N HIS A 3 -12.60 -10.56 -7.90
CA HIS A 3 -13.30 -10.23 -9.15
C HIS A 3 -14.22 -9.01 -9.01
N LEU A 4 -14.35 -8.27 -10.10
CA LEU A 4 -15.14 -7.04 -10.24
C LEU A 4 -16.65 -7.32 -10.15
N VAL A 5 -17.40 -6.47 -9.42
CA VAL A 5 -18.85 -6.64 -9.24
C VAL A 5 -19.69 -5.58 -9.96
N SER A 6 -19.11 -4.49 -10.47
CA SER A 6 -19.86 -3.37 -11.07
C SER A 6 -19.21 -2.77 -12.31
N VAL A 7 -19.94 -1.85 -12.96
CA VAL A 7 -19.40 -0.92 -13.96
C VAL A 7 -18.19 -0.20 -13.37
N ALA A 8 -17.13 -0.09 -14.16
CA ALA A 8 -15.95 0.69 -13.83
C ALA A 8 -15.91 1.90 -14.75
N SER A 9 -15.79 3.09 -14.18
CA SER A 9 -15.49 4.32 -14.94
C SER A 9 -13.97 4.46 -15.08
N THR A 10 -13.52 5.29 -16.02
CA THR A 10 -12.12 5.64 -16.17
C THR A 10 -11.92 7.07 -15.70
N PHE A 11 -10.81 7.34 -15.02
CA PHE A 11 -10.41 8.69 -14.64
C PHE A 11 -8.91 8.88 -14.93
N GLU A 12 -8.50 10.13 -15.09
CA GLU A 12 -7.09 10.51 -15.17
C GLU A 12 -6.55 10.72 -13.75
N MET A 13 -5.50 10.00 -13.38
CA MET A 13 -4.85 10.13 -12.09
C MET A 13 -4.00 11.40 -12.06
N SER A 14 -4.03 12.11 -10.94
CA SER A 14 -3.05 13.15 -10.66
C SER A 14 -1.63 12.56 -10.59
N THR A 15 -0.62 13.43 -10.72
CA THR A 15 0.78 13.03 -10.57
C THR A 15 1.04 12.41 -9.19
N ILE A 16 0.44 12.96 -8.14
CA ILE A 16 0.61 12.48 -6.76
C ILE A 16 0.02 11.09 -6.61
N GLU A 17 -1.24 10.88 -7.00
CA GLU A 17 -1.92 9.57 -6.91
C GLU A 17 -1.16 8.50 -7.69
N ARG A 18 -0.74 8.84 -8.92
CA ARG A 18 0.00 7.91 -9.77
C ARG A 18 1.34 7.53 -9.15
N THR A 19 2.05 8.48 -8.56
CA THR A 19 3.33 8.21 -7.89
C THR A 19 3.15 7.37 -6.64
N GLN A 20 2.19 7.70 -5.77
CA GLN A 20 1.87 6.93 -4.57
C GLN A 20 1.48 5.48 -4.92
N ALA A 21 0.55 5.31 -5.86
CA ALA A 21 0.06 3.99 -6.29
C ALA A 21 1.18 3.16 -6.94
N HIS A 22 1.98 3.78 -7.81
CA HIS A 22 3.10 3.08 -8.46
C HIS A 22 4.19 2.70 -7.47
N ARG A 23 4.52 3.58 -6.51
CA ARG A 23 5.48 3.29 -5.45
C ARG A 23 5.05 2.08 -4.65
N TYR A 24 3.78 2.02 -4.25
CA TYR A 24 3.23 0.89 -3.53
C TYR A 24 3.41 -0.41 -4.32
N VAL A 25 3.09 -0.41 -5.62
CA VAL A 25 3.29 -1.59 -6.49
C VAL A 25 4.75 -2.02 -6.53
N LEU A 26 5.69 -1.09 -6.70
CA LEU A 26 7.11 -1.43 -6.75
C LEU A 26 7.60 -2.03 -5.43
N PHE A 27 7.20 -1.44 -4.30
CA PHE A 27 7.63 -1.90 -2.98
C PHE A 27 7.10 -3.30 -2.64
N ASN A 28 5.87 -3.62 -3.08
CA ASN A 28 5.20 -4.88 -2.80
C ASN A 28 5.33 -5.93 -3.91
N CYS A 29 6.09 -5.66 -4.97
CA CYS A 29 6.29 -6.60 -6.07
C CYS A 29 7.46 -7.56 -5.79
N PRO A 30 7.24 -8.88 -5.71
CA PRO A 30 8.31 -9.85 -5.45
C PRO A 30 9.42 -9.84 -6.52
N GLN A 31 9.10 -9.49 -7.77
CA GLN A 31 10.09 -9.37 -8.83
C GLN A 31 11.02 -8.16 -8.63
N VAL A 32 10.58 -7.13 -7.90
CA VAL A 32 11.32 -5.89 -7.62
C VAL A 32 12.18 -6.04 -6.37
N GLU A 33 11.78 -6.86 -5.40
CA GLU A 33 12.47 -7.09 -4.12
C GLU A 33 14.00 -7.28 -4.22
N PRO A 34 14.55 -8.11 -5.15
CA PRO A 34 16.00 -8.24 -5.30
C PRO A 34 16.71 -6.93 -5.66
N TYR A 35 16.03 -6.05 -6.38
CA TYR A 35 16.55 -4.73 -6.76
C TYR A 35 16.45 -3.73 -5.60
N ILE A 36 15.40 -3.82 -4.78
CA ILE A 36 15.28 -3.06 -3.53
C ILE A 36 16.48 -3.41 -2.64
N GLU A 37 16.73 -4.70 -2.40
CA GLU A 37 17.89 -5.15 -1.62
C GLU A 37 19.21 -4.67 -2.22
N GLN A 38 19.37 -4.79 -3.55
CA GLN A 38 20.57 -4.32 -4.24
C GLN A 38 20.80 -2.82 -4.02
N HIS A 39 19.76 -2.00 -4.15
CA HIS A 39 19.85 -0.55 -3.95
C HIS A 39 20.24 -0.21 -2.50
N LEU A 40 19.60 -0.85 -1.53
CA LEU A 40 19.87 -0.66 -0.11
C LEU A 40 21.29 -1.07 0.27
N ARG A 41 21.80 -2.20 -0.24
CA ARG A 41 23.20 -2.64 -0.03
C ARG A 41 24.20 -1.63 -0.58
N ARG A 42 23.95 -1.04 -1.75
CA ARG A 42 24.80 -0.01 -2.36
C ARG A 42 24.82 1.28 -1.55
N ARG A 43 23.64 1.80 -1.18
CA ARG A 43 23.51 3.05 -0.41
C ARG A 43 24.13 2.95 0.96
N SER A 44 23.97 1.80 1.58
CA SER A 44 24.47 1.57 2.93
C SER A 44 25.97 1.30 3.02
N ARG A 45 26.66 1.07 1.89
CA ARG A 45 28.08 0.65 1.85
C ARG A 45 28.36 -0.55 2.76
N GLY A 46 27.38 -1.45 2.90
CA GLY A 46 27.44 -2.60 3.82
C GLY A 46 27.16 -2.28 5.30
N ARG A 47 26.86 -1.03 5.67
CA ARG A 47 26.31 -0.68 7.00
C ARG A 47 24.82 -1.01 7.04
N ARG A 48 24.23 -1.21 8.23
CA ARG A 48 22.77 -1.47 8.31
C ARG A 48 22.01 -0.16 8.44
N ILE A 49 20.98 0.06 7.63
CA ILE A 49 20.13 1.27 7.66
C ILE A 49 18.91 0.99 8.57
N PRO A 50 18.57 1.89 9.52
CA PRO A 50 17.32 1.79 10.29
C PRO A 50 16.08 1.89 9.40
N ASN A 51 14.99 1.17 9.72
CA ASN A 51 13.77 1.13 8.89
C ASN A 51 13.18 2.52 8.60
N THR A 52 13.22 3.45 9.56
CA THR A 52 12.75 4.84 9.40
C THR A 52 13.56 5.64 8.37
N LYS A 53 14.80 5.22 8.07
CA LYS A 53 15.61 5.77 6.98
C LYS A 53 15.46 4.98 5.68
N LEU A 54 14.99 3.74 5.73
CA LEU A 54 14.76 2.90 4.54
C LEU A 54 13.63 3.48 3.68
N GLU A 55 12.49 3.81 4.28
CA GLU A 55 11.35 4.44 3.57
C GLU A 55 11.77 5.75 2.92
N ASN A 56 12.45 6.63 3.65
CA ASN A 56 12.93 7.90 3.09
C ASN A 56 13.93 7.75 1.93
N ILE A 57 14.82 6.76 1.99
CA ILE A 57 15.79 6.46 0.91
C ILE A 57 15.07 5.82 -0.28
N PHE A 58 14.14 4.92 -0.01
CA PHE A 58 13.33 4.26 -1.03
C PHE A 58 12.47 5.28 -1.79
N ASN A 59 11.73 6.11 -1.06
CA ASN A 59 10.73 7.02 -1.62
C ASN A 59 11.35 8.08 -2.55
N LYS A 60 12.60 8.53 -2.31
CA LYS A 60 13.24 9.58 -3.12
C LYS A 60 14.19 9.06 -4.20
N ASP A 61 14.95 8.02 -3.91
CA ASP A 61 16.06 7.62 -4.77
C ASP A 61 15.79 6.35 -5.59
N PHE A 62 14.99 5.42 -5.05
CA PHE A 62 14.77 4.14 -5.71
C PHE A 62 14.01 4.31 -7.03
N MET A 63 12.98 5.17 -7.04
CA MET A 63 12.16 5.46 -8.22
C MET A 63 13.00 5.95 -9.41
N ASN A 64 14.08 6.69 -9.15
CA ASN A 64 15.00 7.16 -10.17
C ASN A 64 16.05 6.10 -10.55
N TRP A 65 16.54 5.35 -9.56
CA TRP A 65 17.59 4.35 -9.75
C TRP A 65 17.11 3.09 -10.46
N PHE A 66 15.90 2.63 -10.18
CA PHE A 66 15.36 1.36 -10.69
C PHE A 66 15.25 1.34 -12.22
N PRO A 67 14.66 2.35 -12.90
CA PRO A 67 14.69 2.44 -14.36
C PRO A 67 16.09 2.43 -14.97
N GLN A 68 17.04 3.14 -14.37
CA GLN A 68 18.43 3.17 -14.83
C GLN A 68 19.09 1.79 -14.70
N ARG A 69 18.75 1.04 -13.65
CA ARG A 69 19.25 -0.31 -13.44
C ARG A 69 18.70 -1.27 -14.48
N ILE A 70 17.38 -1.29 -14.69
CA ILE A 70 16.73 -2.21 -15.63
C ILE A 70 17.11 -1.92 -17.07
N ASN A 71 17.22 -0.65 -17.45
CA ASN A 71 17.58 -0.25 -18.81
C ASN A 71 19.09 -0.31 -19.10
N ASN A 72 19.90 -0.79 -18.16
CA ASN A 72 21.33 -0.96 -18.39
C ASN A 72 21.58 -2.01 -19.49
N PRO A 73 22.28 -1.68 -20.59
CA PRO A 73 22.50 -2.58 -21.72
C PRO A 73 23.12 -3.94 -21.34
N ASN A 74 23.91 -3.97 -20.27
CA ASN A 74 24.57 -5.19 -19.81
C ASN A 74 23.61 -6.23 -19.21
N ILE A 75 22.40 -5.82 -18.81
CA ILE A 75 21.40 -6.74 -18.26
C ILE A 75 20.04 -6.69 -18.95
N SER A 76 19.72 -5.61 -19.67
CA SER A 76 18.39 -5.33 -20.25
C SER A 76 17.82 -6.45 -21.15
N SER A 77 18.69 -7.21 -21.83
CA SER A 77 18.31 -8.37 -22.65
C SER A 77 17.87 -9.59 -21.82
N THR A 78 18.26 -9.68 -20.55
CA THR A 78 17.98 -10.79 -19.63
C THR A 78 16.87 -10.50 -18.63
N VAL A 79 16.45 -9.24 -18.51
CA VAL A 79 15.39 -8.84 -17.57
C VAL A 79 14.01 -9.22 -18.12
N ALA A 80 13.15 -9.75 -17.25
CA ALA A 80 11.75 -10.01 -17.54
C ALA A 80 11.02 -8.74 -18.05
N ASN A 81 10.09 -8.92 -19.00
CA ASN A 81 9.36 -7.80 -19.57
C ASN A 81 8.52 -7.04 -18.52
N ASP A 82 7.97 -7.72 -17.52
CA ASP A 82 7.21 -7.11 -16.42
C ASP A 82 7.99 -5.98 -15.74
N LEU A 83 9.29 -6.20 -15.49
CA LEU A 83 10.17 -5.20 -14.89
C LEU A 83 10.37 -3.98 -15.79
N LYS A 84 10.36 -4.15 -17.12
CA LYS A 84 10.43 -3.02 -18.06
C LYS A 84 9.18 -2.16 -17.96
N TYR A 85 8.00 -2.77 -17.89
CA TYR A 85 6.74 -2.04 -17.68
C TYR A 85 6.67 -1.39 -16.29
N LEU A 86 7.17 -2.07 -15.25
CA LEU A 86 7.30 -1.49 -13.92
C LEU A 86 8.22 -0.27 -13.91
N THR A 87 9.25 -0.19 -14.76
CA THR A 87 10.12 1.01 -14.82
C THR A 87 9.45 2.21 -15.49
N GLN A 88 8.41 1.98 -16.28
CA GLN A 88 7.65 3.04 -16.96
C GLN A 88 6.52 3.58 -16.08
N GLY A 89 6.06 2.80 -15.11
CA GLY A 89 4.89 3.11 -14.31
C GLY A 89 3.57 2.77 -14.99
N PRO A 90 2.43 2.96 -14.31
CA PRO A 90 1.11 2.76 -14.90
C PRO A 90 0.78 3.88 -15.89
N THR A 91 -0.20 3.63 -16.76
CA THR A 91 -0.79 4.67 -17.62
C THR A 91 -1.34 5.83 -16.78
N THR A 92 -1.49 7.01 -17.37
CA THR A 92 -2.10 8.17 -16.68
C THR A 92 -3.55 7.92 -16.27
N HIS A 93 -4.23 7.00 -16.94
CA HIS A 93 -5.62 6.66 -16.65
C HIS A 93 -5.71 5.36 -15.84
N ALA A 94 -6.59 5.35 -14.86
CA ALA A 94 -6.96 4.17 -14.07
C ALA A 94 -8.47 3.94 -14.14
N ARG A 95 -8.91 2.73 -13.81
CA ARG A 95 -10.33 2.41 -13.70
C ARG A 95 -10.78 2.50 -12.26
N LEU A 96 -11.87 3.21 -12.00
CA LEU A 96 -12.53 3.28 -10.70
C LEU A 96 -13.56 2.16 -10.61
N ILE A 97 -13.54 1.43 -9.50
CA ILE A 97 -14.38 0.25 -9.24
C ILE A 97 -15.28 0.57 -8.04
N SER A 98 -16.59 0.34 -8.15
CA SER A 98 -17.50 0.63 -7.02
C SER A 98 -17.55 -0.47 -5.95
N ALA A 99 -17.26 -1.72 -6.35
CA ALA A 99 -17.24 -2.86 -5.44
C ALA A 99 -16.33 -3.98 -5.94
N PHE A 100 -15.65 -4.64 -5.02
CA PHE A 100 -14.68 -5.70 -5.33
C PHE A 100 -14.81 -6.88 -4.36
N ASN A 101 -14.86 -8.09 -4.89
CA ASN A 101 -14.89 -9.31 -4.09
C ASN A 101 -13.47 -9.82 -3.90
N VAL A 102 -13.00 -9.97 -2.66
CA VAL A 102 -11.69 -10.55 -2.33
C VAL A 102 -11.72 -11.15 -0.93
N ASN A 103 -10.91 -12.19 -0.69
CA ASN A 103 -10.81 -12.87 0.60
C ASN A 103 -12.16 -13.32 1.20
N GLY A 104 -13.15 -13.63 0.35
CA GLY A 104 -14.49 -14.06 0.76
C GLY A 104 -15.47 -12.93 1.07
N PHE A 105 -15.04 -11.67 0.98
CA PHE A 105 -15.85 -10.50 1.30
C PHE A 105 -16.07 -9.60 0.08
N LYS A 106 -17.19 -8.87 0.10
CA LYS A 106 -17.50 -7.83 -0.89
C LYS A 106 -17.19 -6.46 -0.30
N PHE A 107 -16.10 -5.86 -0.72
CA PHE A 107 -15.72 -4.51 -0.33
C PHE A 107 -16.45 -3.46 -1.17
N ARG A 108 -16.83 -2.35 -0.54
CA ARG A 108 -17.47 -1.19 -1.16
C ARG A 108 -16.83 0.10 -0.64
N THR A 109 -16.80 1.13 -1.47
CA THR A 109 -16.32 2.45 -1.07
C THR A 109 -17.26 3.08 -0.04
N GLU A 110 -16.72 3.85 0.89
CA GLU A 110 -17.48 4.59 1.92
C GLU A 110 -18.61 5.42 1.30
N SER A 111 -18.35 6.07 0.16
CA SER A 111 -19.34 6.86 -0.59
C SER A 111 -20.55 6.07 -1.07
N GLN A 112 -20.38 4.80 -1.42
CA GLN A 112 -21.45 3.91 -1.88
C GLN A 112 -22.26 3.33 -0.72
N GLU A 113 -21.72 3.34 0.49
CA GLU A 113 -22.38 2.79 1.68
C GLU A 113 -23.17 3.83 2.47
N HIS A 114 -23.00 5.11 2.15
CA HIS A 114 -23.74 6.18 2.80
C HIS A 114 -25.26 5.94 2.69
N GLY A 115 -25.91 5.66 3.82
CA GLY A 115 -27.35 5.37 3.93
C GLY A 115 -27.73 3.88 3.78
N LEU A 116 -26.77 2.97 3.58
CA LEU A 116 -27.02 1.53 3.63
C LEU A 116 -26.91 0.98 5.05
N LYS A 117 -27.61 -0.13 5.31
CA LYS A 117 -27.52 -0.86 6.60
C LYS A 117 -26.24 -1.70 6.75
N THR A 118 -25.54 -1.98 5.65
CA THR A 118 -24.33 -2.83 5.62
C THR A 118 -23.09 -1.97 5.54
N GLN A 119 -22.07 -2.27 6.36
CA GLN A 119 -20.77 -1.60 6.34
C GLN A 119 -19.67 -2.54 5.84
N ASN A 120 -19.37 -2.51 4.55
CA ASN A 120 -18.30 -3.27 3.92
C ASN A 120 -17.17 -2.36 3.40
N CYS A 121 -17.03 -1.17 3.96
CA CYS A 121 -15.91 -0.25 3.70
C CYS A 121 -14.76 -0.39 4.71
N GLY A 122 -14.91 -1.15 5.80
CA GLY A 122 -13.82 -1.31 6.75
C GLY A 122 -12.71 -2.22 6.25
N VAL A 123 -11.48 -1.73 6.34
CA VAL A 123 -10.27 -2.44 5.88
C VAL A 123 -9.30 -2.60 7.04
N PHE A 124 -8.76 -3.80 7.16
CA PHE A 124 -7.69 -4.15 8.08
C PHE A 124 -6.50 -4.70 7.31
N LEU A 125 -5.30 -4.31 7.74
CA LEU A 125 -4.04 -4.82 7.21
C LEU A 125 -3.10 -5.14 8.37
N THR A 126 -2.51 -6.33 8.34
CA THR A 126 -1.36 -6.67 9.19
C THR A 126 -0.09 -6.59 8.36
N SER A 127 0.80 -5.65 8.68
CA SER A 127 2.10 -5.49 8.04
C SER A 127 3.21 -6.01 8.94
N SER A 128 3.90 -7.06 8.50
CA SER A 128 5.05 -7.60 9.22
C SER A 128 6.30 -6.77 8.94
N THR A 129 6.81 -6.08 9.95
CA THR A 129 8.05 -5.33 9.86
C THR A 129 9.16 -6.00 10.67
N SER A 130 10.34 -6.16 10.07
CA SER A 130 11.51 -6.64 10.80
C SER A 130 12.14 -5.51 11.60
N CYS A 131 12.01 -5.50 12.92
CA CYS A 131 12.66 -4.53 13.81
C CYS A 131 13.89 -5.14 14.52
N VAL A 132 14.77 -4.30 15.05
CA VAL A 132 15.90 -4.74 15.88
C VAL A 132 15.53 -4.51 17.34
N ALA A 133 15.62 -5.54 18.17
CA ALA A 133 15.48 -5.38 19.61
C ALA A 133 16.60 -4.46 20.14
N SER A 134 16.22 -3.45 20.93
CA SER A 134 17.17 -2.61 21.66
C SER A 134 17.80 -3.44 22.79
N GLY A 135 18.99 -4.01 22.54
CA GLY A 135 19.74 -4.78 23.53
C GLY A 135 21.07 -5.31 22.98
N ALA A 136 21.94 -5.81 23.87
CA ALA A 136 23.27 -6.34 23.51
C ALA A 136 23.21 -7.46 22.46
N ASN A 137 22.09 -8.19 22.39
CA ASN A 137 21.79 -9.16 21.35
C ASN A 137 20.93 -8.50 20.25
N LYS A 138 21.55 -8.20 19.11
CA LYS A 138 20.91 -7.67 17.90
C LYS A 138 20.06 -8.74 17.18
N ASN A 139 19.14 -9.38 17.90
CA ASN A 139 18.20 -10.32 17.28
C ASN A 139 17.15 -9.53 16.49
N ILE A 140 16.90 -9.97 15.26
CA ILE A 140 15.82 -9.45 14.42
C ILE A 140 14.52 -10.01 15.01
N ARG A 141 13.60 -9.11 15.38
CA ARG A 141 12.23 -9.47 15.76
C ARG A 141 11.32 -9.05 14.63
N GLN A 142 10.44 -9.93 14.21
CA GLN A 142 9.32 -9.56 13.35
C GLN A 142 8.23 -8.99 14.26
N ILE A 143 7.83 -7.76 14.00
CA ILE A 143 6.69 -7.11 14.65
C ILE A 143 5.60 -6.96 13.61
N ASP A 144 4.44 -7.52 13.92
CA ASP A 144 3.23 -7.31 13.14
C ASP A 144 2.57 -6.00 13.58
N LEU A 145 2.44 -5.08 12.64
CA LEU A 145 1.79 -3.79 12.82
C LEU A 145 0.37 -3.87 12.24
N ALA A 146 -0.60 -3.48 13.06
CA ALA A 146 -2.01 -3.49 12.71
C ALA A 146 -2.45 -2.11 12.20
N TYR A 147 -3.02 -2.07 11.00
CA TYR A 147 -3.55 -0.88 10.36
C TYR A 147 -5.06 -1.01 10.19
N TYR A 148 -5.78 0.03 10.61
CA TYR A 148 -7.23 0.13 10.53
C TYR A 148 -7.59 1.27 9.59
N GLY A 149 -8.36 0.97 8.55
CA GLY A 149 -8.69 1.92 7.51
C GLY A 149 -10.16 1.86 7.10
N LYS A 150 -10.58 2.90 6.40
CA LYS A 150 -11.84 2.93 5.64
C LYS A 150 -11.53 3.03 4.16
N LEU A 151 -12.19 2.20 3.37
CA LEU A 151 -12.05 2.12 1.93
C LEU A 151 -12.67 3.35 1.26
N GLU A 152 -11.82 4.20 0.71
CA GLU A 152 -12.25 5.40 0.00
C GLU A 152 -12.54 5.07 -1.47
N ASP A 153 -11.58 4.46 -2.16
CA ASP A 153 -11.67 4.14 -3.59
C ASP A 153 -11.07 2.77 -3.90
N ILE A 154 -11.53 2.16 -4.99
CA ILE A 154 -10.94 0.94 -5.56
C ILE A 154 -10.48 1.29 -6.97
N ILE A 155 -9.19 1.18 -7.24
CA ILE A 155 -8.60 1.52 -8.53
C ILE A 155 -7.94 0.31 -9.19
N GLU A 156 -8.10 0.15 -10.49
CA GLU A 156 -7.34 -0.79 -11.31
C GLU A 156 -6.35 -0.01 -12.18
N LEU A 157 -5.07 -0.14 -11.83
CA LEU A 157 -3.95 0.38 -12.60
C LEU A 157 -3.75 -0.47 -13.85
N ASN A 158 -3.37 0.18 -14.96
CA ASN A 158 -3.04 -0.49 -16.20
C ASN A 158 -1.58 -0.18 -16.59
N TYR A 159 -0.76 -1.21 -16.75
CA TYR A 159 0.62 -1.07 -17.22
C TYR A 159 0.65 -1.29 -18.74
N TYR A 160 0.06 -0.34 -19.47
CA TYR A 160 0.03 -0.30 -20.94
C TYR A 160 -0.55 -1.57 -21.59
N GLY A 161 -1.52 -2.21 -20.94
CA GLY A 161 -2.16 -3.45 -21.41
C GLY A 161 -1.39 -4.73 -21.10
N HIS A 162 -0.18 -4.63 -20.53
CA HIS A 162 0.65 -5.79 -20.21
C HIS A 162 0.15 -6.54 -18.98
N PHE A 163 -0.06 -5.82 -17.87
CA PHE A 163 -0.75 -6.34 -16.68
C PHE A 163 -1.50 -5.23 -15.97
N LYS A 164 -2.30 -5.63 -14.99
CA LYS A 164 -3.14 -4.75 -14.19
C LYS A 164 -2.95 -5.06 -12.70
N VAL A 165 -3.08 -4.04 -11.87
CA VAL A 165 -3.02 -4.17 -10.41
C VAL A 165 -4.21 -3.46 -9.81
N THR A 166 -4.98 -4.16 -8.97
CA THR A 166 -6.12 -3.58 -8.25
C THR A 166 -5.67 -3.15 -6.86
N LEU A 167 -5.80 -1.86 -6.58
CA LEU A 167 -5.46 -1.25 -5.30
C LEU A 167 -6.71 -0.73 -4.60
N PHE A 168 -6.73 -0.84 -3.28
CA PHE A 168 -7.65 -0.15 -2.40
C PHE A 168 -6.97 1.11 -1.88
N LYS A 169 -7.60 2.25 -2.07
CA LYS A 169 -7.22 3.52 -1.46
C LYS A 169 -7.96 3.65 -0.13
N CYS A 170 -7.23 3.83 0.96
CA CYS A 170 -7.79 3.80 2.30
C CYS A 170 -7.40 5.02 3.12
N LYS A 171 -8.36 5.51 3.91
CA LYS A 171 -8.11 6.44 5.01
C LYS A 171 -7.65 5.64 6.22
N TRP A 172 -6.35 5.67 6.50
CA TRP A 172 -5.75 4.94 7.62
C TRP A 172 -5.80 5.77 8.91
N ALA A 173 -6.36 5.21 9.98
CA ALA A 173 -6.36 5.83 11.30
C ALA A 173 -4.94 5.83 11.90
N ASP A 174 -4.54 6.93 12.53
CA ASP A 174 -3.27 6.99 13.28
C ASP A 174 -3.42 6.28 14.64
N THR A 175 -3.04 5.00 14.68
CA THR A 175 -3.07 4.15 15.89
C THR A 175 -1.79 4.20 16.70
N THR A 176 -0.80 5.02 16.32
CA THR A 176 0.51 5.07 16.99
C THR A 176 0.46 5.79 18.35
N ARG A 177 -0.61 6.52 18.62
CA ARG A 177 -0.80 7.33 19.83
C ARG A 177 -1.89 6.73 20.71
N GLU A 178 -1.81 6.98 22.02
CA GLU A 178 -2.73 6.43 23.04
C GLU A 178 -4.22 6.76 22.81
N TRP A 179 -4.52 7.81 22.06
CA TRP A 179 -5.90 8.21 21.73
C TRP A 179 -6.38 7.66 20.38
N GLY A 180 -5.49 7.09 19.58
CA GLY A 180 -5.78 6.56 18.24
C GLY A 180 -6.40 5.16 18.28
N LEU A 181 -6.01 4.36 19.27
CA LEU A 181 -6.53 3.03 19.53
C LEU A 181 -6.75 2.84 21.03
N ARG A 182 -7.96 2.43 21.40
CA ARG A 182 -8.30 2.07 22.78
C ARG A 182 -8.88 0.67 22.81
N LYS A 183 -8.51 -0.08 23.85
CA LYS A 183 -9.18 -1.34 24.16
C LYS A 183 -9.94 -1.17 25.46
N ASP A 184 -11.23 -1.46 25.43
CA ASP A 184 -12.04 -1.43 26.64
C ASP A 184 -11.85 -2.72 27.47
N SER A 185 -12.46 -2.75 28.66
CA SER A 185 -12.44 -3.92 29.54
C SER A 185 -13.14 -5.15 28.96
N GLY A 186 -14.01 -4.97 27.95
CA GLY A 186 -14.72 -6.02 27.24
C GLY A 186 -13.93 -6.60 26.07
N GLY A 187 -12.78 -6.03 25.73
CA GLY A 187 -11.94 -6.45 24.60
C GLY A 187 -12.31 -5.80 23.27
N PHE A 188 -13.26 -4.87 23.23
CA PHE A 188 -13.58 -4.10 22.03
C PHE A 188 -12.47 -3.09 21.75
N THR A 189 -12.18 -2.89 20.46
CA THR A 189 -11.15 -1.96 20.00
C THR A 189 -11.84 -0.75 19.37
N SER A 190 -11.71 0.42 20.01
CA SER A 190 -12.18 1.70 19.47
C SER A 190 -11.05 2.37 18.70
N ILE A 191 -11.35 2.82 17.48
CA ILE A 191 -10.39 3.44 16.56
C ILE A 191 -10.83 4.87 16.26
N ASN A 192 -9.90 5.82 16.40
CA ASN A 192 -10.18 7.23 16.16
C ASN A 192 -9.82 7.65 14.73
N PHE A 193 -10.84 7.76 13.87
CA PHE A 193 -10.69 8.24 12.49
C PHE A 193 -10.60 9.76 12.34
N SER A 194 -10.72 10.55 13.42
CA SER A 194 -10.55 12.02 13.35
C SER A 194 -9.11 12.44 13.04
N ARG A 195 -8.14 11.53 13.21
CA ARG A 195 -6.76 11.74 12.78
C ARG A 195 -6.31 10.57 11.93
N LEU A 196 -5.89 10.89 10.71
CA LEU A 196 -5.37 9.93 9.76
C LEU A 196 -3.84 9.96 9.77
N ILE A 197 -3.22 8.84 9.40
CA ILE A 197 -1.76 8.75 9.24
C ILE A 197 -1.29 9.74 8.16
N HIS A 198 -2.07 9.84 7.09
CA HIS A 198 -1.78 10.62 5.90
C HIS A 198 -2.98 11.49 5.53
N THR A 199 -2.71 12.67 4.96
CA THR A 199 -3.73 13.58 4.41
C THR A 199 -3.93 13.41 2.91
N GLU A 200 -3.17 12.50 2.29
CA GLU A 200 -3.21 12.06 0.88
C GLU A 200 -2.71 13.09 -0.14
N ASP A 201 -2.44 14.31 0.31
CA ASP A 201 -1.95 15.43 -0.49
C ASP A 201 -0.44 15.42 -0.69
N ARG A 202 0.29 14.53 0.00
CA ARG A 202 1.75 14.45 -0.10
C ARG A 202 2.17 13.24 -0.91
N GLU A 203 3.17 13.43 -1.77
CA GLU A 203 3.73 12.36 -2.57
C GLU A 203 4.24 11.18 -1.71
N ASP A 204 4.75 11.45 -0.50
CA ASP A 204 5.26 10.45 0.44
C ASP A 204 4.20 9.74 1.29
N ASP A 205 2.92 10.04 1.09
CA ASP A 205 1.82 9.33 1.74
C ASP A 205 1.58 7.94 1.12
N ASP A 206 1.27 6.94 1.94
CA ASP A 206 1.01 5.57 1.50
C ASP A 206 -0.46 5.15 1.74
N PRO A 207 -1.43 5.68 0.97
CA PRO A 207 -2.85 5.38 1.17
C PRO A 207 -3.28 4.05 0.54
N TYR A 208 -2.45 3.45 -0.31
CA TYR A 208 -2.82 2.29 -1.12
C TYR A 208 -2.41 0.96 -0.49
N ILE A 209 -3.23 -0.06 -0.69
CA ILE A 209 -2.87 -1.47 -0.53
C ILE A 209 -3.35 -2.29 -1.73
N GLU A 210 -2.74 -3.43 -2.02
CA GLU A 210 -3.27 -4.37 -3.00
C GLU A 210 -4.55 -4.99 -2.43
N ALA A 211 -5.60 -5.10 -3.26
CA ALA A 211 -6.89 -5.63 -2.81
C ALA A 211 -6.76 -7.03 -2.16
N SER A 212 -5.79 -7.84 -2.59
CA SER A 212 -5.52 -9.18 -2.06
C SER A 212 -5.02 -9.18 -0.60
N GLN A 213 -4.43 -8.07 -0.14
CA GLN A 213 -3.94 -7.90 1.22
C GLN A 213 -5.02 -7.45 2.21
N ALA A 214 -6.18 -7.02 1.72
CA ALA A 214 -7.23 -6.45 2.56
C ALA A 214 -7.98 -7.54 3.35
N GLU A 215 -8.12 -7.34 4.66
CA GLU A 215 -9.05 -8.07 5.51
C GLU A 215 -10.27 -7.18 5.84
N MET A 216 -11.44 -7.78 5.96
CA MET A 216 -12.69 -7.07 6.25
C MET A 216 -12.83 -6.83 7.75
N VAL A 217 -13.15 -5.61 8.14
CA VAL A 217 -13.57 -5.25 9.51
C VAL A 217 -14.82 -4.40 9.48
N TYR A 218 -15.58 -4.45 10.58
CA TYR A 218 -16.82 -3.68 10.74
C TYR A 218 -16.61 -2.66 11.84
N TYR A 219 -16.97 -1.40 11.58
CA TYR A 219 -16.93 -0.34 12.57
C TYR A 219 -18.34 -0.07 13.09
N ILE A 220 -18.44 0.40 14.32
CA ILE A 220 -19.68 0.89 14.90
C ILE A 220 -19.32 2.23 15.52
N ASP A 221 -20.09 3.27 15.22
CA ASP A 221 -19.85 4.57 15.84
C ASP A 221 -20.16 4.47 17.34
N ASP A 222 -19.27 5.02 18.17
CA ASP A 222 -19.54 5.18 19.60
C ASP A 222 -20.69 6.20 19.74
N GLU A 223 -21.81 5.81 20.37
CA GLU A 223 -22.97 6.70 20.64
C GLU A 223 -22.61 7.97 21.43
#